data_AF-A0A258B076-F1
#
_entry.id   AF-A0A258B076-F1
#
_cell.length_a   1.000
_cell.length_b   1.000
_cell.length_c   1.000
_cell.angle_alpha   90.00
_cell.angle_beta   90.00
_cell.angle_gamma   90.00
#
_symmetry.space_group_name_H-M   'P 1'
#
loop_
_entity.id
_entity.type
_entity.pdbx_description
1 polymer ?
#
loop_
_entity_poly.entity_id
_entity_poly.type
_entity_poly.pdbx_seq_one_letter_code
_entity_poly.pdbx_strand_id
1 'polypeptide(L)'
;MQIIIFPEDKAVDALAAHVRQTGHAFSMFDAARLVLAGGDRFMVRFRCAEERATGFYHVPADGSLFLSRDEALAHVLRSAALDEFYRVEEIVLEAPKGEFASVAVCGMSGELIAPPSHHSYQTGVIRLHRERFSNMPIEDFKRRIRVESNPELVAKWKENMSKGRRWVCLKGEVPEGGEPLSLSSRADMEAHFRRTFGNDAVIEVRDATVPGNIDKQKLAHVFFIMMRQSVDAARKHLFEISQKLGAGLERRGMKLFKRRAGKQFVCRVKPRAIEPTMVFSDRLALVVEQLKSSHGLPMQKLVEAIVPSPEAPAGTAPDAPKHPTEEQIAVIKDIRWLANEGYVIEYSDGMVFLGVQGEPAAKKEAPAAKQRAEAASPAAEATAEAEPALTEAPVEESMAEAELAEEAEAALAESSVDEPAVEEAPAEETSKAEVAEAEQLEAEPALQEAPVEESMAEAELAEEAETALAESTVEEPTAEEGAA
;
A
#
# COMPACT_ATOMS: atom_id res chain seq x y z
N MET A 1 -5.58 -3.94 -14.55
CA MET A 1 -4.46 -3.62 -13.64
C MET A 1 -4.20 -4.84 -12.78
N GLN A 2 -2.94 -5.18 -12.57
CA GLN A 2 -2.52 -6.30 -11.73
C GLN A 2 -1.79 -5.76 -10.49
N ILE A 3 -2.07 -6.32 -9.31
CA ILE A 3 -1.30 -6.09 -8.09
C ILE A 3 -0.55 -7.39 -7.76
N ILE A 4 0.76 -7.29 -7.53
CA ILE A 4 1.61 -8.44 -7.20
C ILE A 4 2.34 -8.14 -5.90
N ILE A 5 2.07 -8.91 -4.86
CA ILE A 5 2.80 -8.86 -3.58
C ILE A 5 3.99 -9.82 -3.65
N PHE A 6 5.13 -9.37 -3.12
CA PHE A 6 6.37 -10.15 -3.01
C PHE A 6 7.17 -9.69 -1.78
N PRO A 7 7.98 -10.56 -1.15
CA PRO A 7 8.75 -10.18 0.04
C PRO A 7 9.85 -9.16 -0.31
N GLU A 8 10.11 -8.21 0.57
CA GLU A 8 11.24 -7.29 0.43
C GLU A 8 12.54 -8.06 0.68
N ASP A 9 13.55 -7.90 -0.18
CA ASP A 9 14.81 -8.64 -0.08
C ASP A 9 15.48 -8.49 1.31
N LYS A 10 15.39 -7.33 1.99
CA LYS A 10 15.87 -7.16 3.38
C LYS A 10 15.20 -8.12 4.38
N ALA A 11 13.90 -8.35 4.25
CA ALA A 11 13.17 -9.28 5.10
C ALA A 11 13.53 -10.74 4.77
N VAL A 12 13.81 -11.05 3.51
CA VAL A 12 14.33 -12.36 3.10
C VAL A 12 15.76 -12.59 3.62
N ASP A 13 16.61 -11.56 3.64
CA ASP A 13 17.95 -11.63 4.25
C ASP A 13 17.90 -11.82 5.76
N ALA A 14 17.05 -11.06 6.46
CA ALA A 14 16.83 -11.21 7.90
C ALA A 14 16.31 -12.61 8.25
N LEU A 15 15.34 -13.13 7.49
CA LEU A 15 14.84 -14.49 7.64
C LEU A 15 15.94 -15.53 7.36
N ALA A 16 16.69 -15.41 6.27
CA ALA A 16 17.78 -16.32 5.95
C ALA A 16 18.87 -16.30 7.04
N ALA A 17 19.20 -15.14 7.61
CA ALA A 17 20.10 -15.03 8.76
C ALA A 17 19.55 -15.76 9.98
N HIS A 18 18.26 -15.57 10.32
CA HIS A 18 17.60 -16.24 11.44
C HIS A 18 17.59 -17.78 11.30
N VAL A 19 17.26 -18.30 10.10
CA VAL A 19 17.31 -19.76 9.83
C VAL A 19 18.75 -20.30 9.87
N ARG A 20 19.75 -19.53 9.41
CA ARG A 20 21.17 -19.94 9.54
C ARG A 20 21.64 -19.98 10.99
N GLN A 21 21.24 -19.00 11.81
CA GLN A 21 21.64 -18.82 13.20
C GLN A 21 21.01 -19.86 14.12
N THR A 22 19.71 -20.11 13.98
CA THR A 22 18.98 -21.14 14.76
C THR A 22 19.31 -22.55 14.28
N GLY A 23 19.43 -22.75 12.95
CA GLY A 23 19.53 -24.07 12.34
C GLY A 23 18.18 -24.81 12.25
N HIS A 24 17.09 -24.25 12.78
CA HIS A 24 15.79 -24.90 12.81
C HIS A 24 15.15 -24.95 11.40
N ALA A 25 14.22 -25.88 11.19
CA ALA A 25 13.37 -25.92 10.01
C ALA A 25 12.09 -25.10 10.22
N PHE A 26 11.89 -24.08 9.39
CA PHE A 26 10.71 -23.20 9.43
C PHE A 26 9.73 -23.60 8.34
N SER A 27 8.44 -23.59 8.66
CA SER A 27 7.36 -23.76 7.68
C SER A 27 7.31 -22.53 6.75
N MET A 28 7.20 -22.77 5.45
CA MET A 28 7.16 -21.68 4.46
C MET A 28 5.89 -20.82 4.58
N PHE A 29 4.80 -21.39 5.11
CA PHE A 29 3.58 -20.63 5.40
C PHE A 29 3.72 -19.76 6.66
N ASP A 30 4.50 -20.19 7.66
CA ASP A 30 4.75 -19.38 8.86
C ASP A 30 5.77 -18.28 8.58
N ALA A 31 6.74 -18.55 7.72
CA ALA A 31 7.61 -17.54 7.12
C ALA A 31 6.81 -16.51 6.28
N ALA A 32 5.83 -16.96 5.48
CA ALA A 32 4.93 -16.08 4.73
C ALA A 32 4.06 -15.20 5.65
N ARG A 33 3.51 -15.76 6.74
CA ARG A 33 2.79 -15.01 7.78
C ARG A 33 3.68 -13.95 8.43
N LEU A 34 4.91 -14.30 8.80
CA LEU A 34 5.89 -13.40 9.42
C LEU A 34 6.25 -12.21 8.50
N VAL A 35 6.26 -12.42 7.18
CA VAL A 35 6.38 -11.35 6.18
C VAL A 35 5.11 -10.49 6.15
N LEU A 36 3.92 -11.07 5.92
CA LEU A 36 2.66 -10.30 5.77
C LEU A 36 2.14 -9.62 7.06
N ALA A 37 2.76 -9.93 8.21
CA ALA A 37 2.54 -9.24 9.48
C ALA A 37 3.17 -7.83 9.53
N GLY A 38 4.19 -7.54 8.71
CA GLY A 38 4.84 -6.22 8.65
C GLY A 38 4.81 -5.63 7.25
N GLY A 39 4.21 -4.44 7.08
CA GLY A 39 4.22 -3.74 5.79
C GLY A 39 5.62 -3.29 5.34
N ASP A 40 6.57 -3.27 6.28
CA ASP A 40 8.02 -3.07 6.11
C ASP A 40 8.77 -4.31 5.60
N ARG A 41 8.07 -5.40 5.27
CA ARG A 41 8.67 -6.71 4.91
C ARG A 41 8.25 -7.22 3.55
N PHE A 42 7.30 -6.57 2.90
CA PHE A 42 6.85 -6.90 1.55
C PHE A 42 6.66 -5.65 0.72
N MET A 43 6.84 -5.82 -0.59
CA MET A 43 6.63 -4.79 -1.60
C MET A 43 5.38 -5.12 -2.40
N VAL A 44 4.72 -4.08 -2.89
CA VAL A 44 3.50 -4.15 -3.70
C VAL A 44 3.81 -3.58 -5.07
N ARG A 45 3.79 -4.44 -6.09
CA ARG A 45 4.00 -4.07 -7.50
C ARG A 45 2.65 -3.83 -8.18
N PHE A 46 2.46 -2.61 -8.67
CA PHE A 46 1.34 -2.19 -9.48
C PHE A 46 1.72 -2.27 -10.95
N ARG A 47 1.02 -3.09 -11.73
CA ARG A 47 1.19 -3.17 -13.19
C ARG A 47 -0.06 -2.70 -13.90
N CYS A 48 0.13 -1.77 -14.84
CA CYS A 48 -0.91 -1.25 -15.70
C CYS A 48 -1.45 -2.34 -16.62
N ALA A 49 -2.71 -2.19 -17.05
CA ALA A 49 -3.26 -3.03 -18.11
C ALA A 49 -2.71 -2.54 -19.45
N GLU A 50 -2.45 -3.42 -20.42
CA GLU A 50 -1.84 -3.03 -21.69
C GLU A 50 -2.78 -2.16 -22.54
N GLU A 51 -4.08 -2.43 -22.41
CA GLU A 51 -5.23 -1.78 -23.05
C GLU A 51 -5.50 -0.36 -22.51
N ARG A 52 -4.93 0.00 -21.34
CA ARG A 52 -5.08 1.36 -20.81
C ARG A 52 -4.13 2.28 -21.58
N ALA A 53 -4.68 3.33 -22.20
CA ALA A 53 -3.89 4.27 -23.00
C ALA A 53 -2.71 4.86 -22.22
N THR A 54 -2.99 5.37 -21.00
CA THR A 54 -1.98 5.95 -20.10
C THR A 54 -1.60 5.01 -18.94
N GLY A 55 -0.33 5.10 -18.53
CA GLY A 55 0.22 4.51 -17.32
C GLY A 55 -0.18 5.23 -16.04
N PHE A 56 0.46 4.83 -14.94
CA PHE A 56 0.35 5.49 -13.64
C PHE A 56 1.36 6.63 -13.54
N TYR A 57 1.12 7.59 -12.66
CA TYR A 57 1.98 8.75 -12.50
C TYR A 57 2.76 8.64 -11.20
N HIS A 58 4.08 8.46 -11.32
CA HIS A 58 4.99 8.22 -10.20
C HIS A 58 5.82 9.47 -9.91
N VAL A 59 6.02 9.77 -8.62
CA VAL A 59 6.87 10.88 -8.15
C VAL A 59 8.22 10.32 -7.66
N PRO A 60 9.33 10.54 -8.39
CA PRO A 60 10.63 9.95 -8.02
C PRO A 60 11.15 10.39 -6.65
N ALA A 61 10.82 11.60 -6.20
CA ALA A 61 11.32 12.18 -4.95
C ALA A 61 10.79 11.49 -3.68
N ASP A 62 9.58 10.91 -3.71
CA ASP A 62 8.93 10.37 -2.51
C ASP A 62 8.31 8.98 -2.68
N GLY A 63 8.34 8.40 -3.88
CA GLY A 63 7.83 7.06 -4.19
C GLY A 63 6.31 6.96 -4.32
N SER A 64 5.59 8.10 -4.41
CA SER A 64 4.13 8.11 -4.55
C SER A 64 3.66 7.75 -5.95
N LEU A 65 2.42 7.24 -6.05
CA LEU A 65 1.85 6.67 -7.28
C LEU A 65 0.36 7.01 -7.45
N PHE A 66 0.01 7.63 -8.58
CA PHE A 66 -1.31 8.23 -8.83
C PHE A 66 -1.95 7.82 -10.16
N LEU A 67 -3.25 8.06 -10.30
CA LEU A 67 -4.04 7.67 -11.48
C LEU A 67 -3.97 8.69 -12.62
N SER A 68 -3.75 9.97 -12.31
CA SER A 68 -3.61 11.07 -13.27
C SER A 68 -2.39 11.94 -12.98
N ARG A 69 -1.91 12.66 -14.00
CA ARG A 69 -0.76 13.58 -13.88
C ARG A 69 -1.06 14.73 -12.93
N ASP A 70 -2.29 15.25 -12.96
CA ASP A 70 -2.69 16.38 -12.12
C ASP A 70 -2.84 16.00 -10.64
N GLU A 71 -3.24 14.76 -10.33
CA GLU A 71 -3.25 14.23 -8.97
C GLU A 71 -1.82 14.17 -8.40
N ALA A 72 -0.86 13.67 -9.19
CA ALA A 72 0.56 13.62 -8.83
C ALA A 72 1.19 15.01 -8.70
N LEU A 73 0.93 15.93 -9.64
CA LEU A 73 1.41 17.31 -9.56
C LEU A 73 0.83 18.04 -8.35
N ALA A 74 -0.46 17.85 -8.06
CA ALA A 74 -1.09 18.40 -6.86
C ALA A 74 -0.55 17.76 -5.58
N HIS A 75 -0.10 16.50 -5.59
CA HIS A 75 0.65 15.91 -4.47
C HIS A 75 2.00 16.60 -4.28
N VAL A 76 2.84 16.70 -5.32
CA VAL A 76 4.16 17.36 -5.23
C VAL A 76 4.03 18.78 -4.67
N LEU A 77 3.11 19.58 -5.22
CA LEU A 77 2.83 20.96 -4.82
C LEU A 77 2.30 21.12 -3.37
N ARG A 78 1.90 20.04 -2.70
CA ARG A 78 1.48 20.02 -1.28
C ARG A 78 2.48 19.30 -0.37
N SER A 79 3.53 18.71 -0.93
CA SER A 79 4.54 17.92 -0.23
C SER A 79 5.85 18.69 -0.03
N ALA A 80 6.73 18.18 0.84
CA ALA A 80 8.09 18.70 1.01
C ALA A 80 8.97 18.54 -0.25
N ALA A 81 8.56 17.74 -1.25
CA ALA A 81 9.30 17.67 -2.53
C ALA A 81 9.24 19.00 -3.31
N LEU A 82 8.32 19.92 -2.96
CA LEU A 82 8.30 21.27 -3.53
C LEU A 82 9.55 22.09 -3.14
N ASP A 83 10.12 21.84 -1.96
CA ASP A 83 11.25 22.60 -1.41
C ASP A 83 12.55 22.35 -2.20
N GLU A 84 12.61 21.30 -3.02
CA GLU A 84 13.69 21.10 -4.00
C GLU A 84 13.62 22.09 -5.17
N PHE A 85 12.45 22.63 -5.49
CA PHE A 85 12.21 23.47 -6.68
C PHE A 85 12.08 24.95 -6.33
N TYR A 86 11.58 25.28 -5.13
CA TYR A 86 11.41 26.66 -4.68
C TYR A 86 11.74 26.85 -3.19
N ARG A 87 12.41 27.96 -2.87
CA ARG A 87 12.47 28.48 -1.50
C ARG A 87 11.37 29.52 -1.31
N VAL A 88 10.59 29.39 -0.22
CA VAL A 88 9.67 30.46 0.21
C VAL A 88 10.47 31.51 1.00
N GLU A 89 10.28 32.77 0.66
CA GLU A 89 10.86 33.90 1.39
C GLU A 89 9.74 34.88 1.77
N GLU A 90 9.72 35.31 3.02
CA GLU A 90 8.89 36.43 3.45
C GLU A 90 9.56 37.74 3.02
N ILE A 91 8.78 38.62 2.36
CA ILE A 91 9.25 39.91 1.88
C ILE A 91 8.42 41.03 2.47
N VAL A 92 9.09 42.11 2.86
CA VAL A 92 8.44 43.37 3.24
C VAL A 92 7.98 44.06 1.96
N LEU A 93 6.70 43.89 1.63
CA LEU A 93 6.03 44.63 0.56
C LEU A 93 5.86 46.10 0.98
N GLU A 94 5.78 46.99 -0.01
CA GLU A 94 5.47 48.39 0.25
C GLU A 94 4.12 48.52 0.96
N ALA A 95 4.11 49.12 2.15
CA ALA A 95 2.89 49.31 2.93
C ALA A 95 1.86 50.12 2.11
N PRO A 96 0.56 49.76 2.15
CA PRO A 96 -0.42 50.31 1.22
C PRO A 96 -0.49 51.83 1.32
N LYS A 97 -0.22 52.49 0.18
CA LYS A 97 -0.18 53.94 0.04
C LYS A 97 -1.57 54.54 0.25
N GLY A 98 -1.74 55.26 1.37
CA GLY A 98 -2.97 55.96 1.71
C GLY A 98 -3.11 56.26 3.19
N GLU A 99 -3.87 57.32 3.48
CA GLU A 99 -4.48 57.51 4.80
C GLU A 99 -5.80 56.74 4.83
N PHE A 100 -5.92 55.79 5.75
CA PHE A 100 -7.12 54.98 5.92
C PHE A 100 -7.71 55.30 7.29
N ALA A 101 -8.84 56.01 7.30
CA ALA A 101 -9.49 56.47 8.55
C ALA A 101 -10.10 55.32 9.38
N SER A 102 -10.30 54.15 8.77
CA SER A 102 -10.87 52.96 9.41
C SER A 102 -10.41 51.69 8.70
N VAL A 103 -10.64 50.55 9.35
CA VAL A 103 -10.41 49.21 8.81
C VAL A 103 -11.68 48.37 8.97
N ALA A 104 -11.93 47.44 8.06
CA ALA A 104 -13.04 46.51 8.21
C ALA A 104 -12.61 45.31 9.09
N VAL A 105 -13.46 44.92 10.04
CA VAL A 105 -13.22 43.84 11.00
C VAL A 105 -14.38 42.87 10.89
N CYS A 106 -14.10 41.57 10.77
CA CYS A 106 -15.15 40.57 10.85
C CYS A 106 -15.70 40.51 12.28
N GLY A 107 -16.98 40.87 12.47
CA GLY A 107 -17.64 40.89 13.78
C GLY A 107 -17.88 39.52 14.42
N MET A 108 -17.36 38.43 13.82
CA MET A 108 -17.39 37.06 14.34
C MET A 108 -16.00 36.50 14.64
N SER A 109 -15.02 36.66 13.74
CA SER A 109 -13.65 36.15 13.95
C SER A 109 -12.67 37.19 14.51
N GLY A 110 -13.01 38.48 14.48
CA GLY A 110 -12.06 39.57 14.77
C GLY A 110 -10.98 39.77 13.70
N GLU A 111 -11.04 39.04 12.57
CA GLU A 111 -10.02 39.14 11.52
C GLU A 111 -10.11 40.46 10.76
N LEU A 112 -8.95 41.08 10.51
CA LEU A 112 -8.82 42.36 9.82
C LEU A 112 -8.93 42.16 8.30
N ILE A 113 -9.97 42.75 7.72
CA ILE A 113 -10.20 42.88 6.29
C ILE A 113 -9.65 44.25 5.85
N ALA A 114 -9.40 44.48 4.56
CA ALA A 114 -8.97 45.79 4.08
C ALA A 114 -10.02 46.89 4.35
N PRO A 115 -9.61 48.17 4.52
CA PRO A 115 -10.52 49.31 4.59
C PRO A 115 -11.52 49.34 3.42
N PRO A 116 -12.77 49.81 3.62
CA PRO A 116 -13.76 49.90 2.54
C PRO A 116 -13.33 50.77 1.34
N SER A 117 -12.34 51.66 1.52
CA SER A 117 -11.72 52.48 0.47
C SER A 117 -10.57 51.81 -0.28
N HIS A 118 -10.18 50.58 0.09
CA HIS A 118 -9.09 49.84 -0.53
C HIS A 118 -9.62 48.79 -1.50
N HIS A 119 -9.03 48.67 -2.70
CA HIS A 119 -9.49 47.77 -3.77
C HIS A 119 -9.64 46.30 -3.32
N SER A 120 -8.76 45.83 -2.43
CA SER A 120 -8.80 44.44 -1.93
C SER A 120 -9.90 44.18 -0.87
N TYR A 121 -10.75 45.15 -0.54
CA TYR A 121 -11.86 44.97 0.40
C TYR A 121 -12.79 43.83 -0.04
N GLN A 122 -13.36 43.90 -1.24
CA GLN A 122 -14.30 42.89 -1.74
C GLN A 122 -13.65 41.50 -1.84
N THR A 123 -12.41 41.42 -2.32
CA THR A 123 -11.63 40.17 -2.39
C THR A 123 -11.39 39.59 -0.99
N GLY A 124 -11.08 40.43 0.00
CA GLY A 124 -10.89 40.01 1.39
C GLY A 124 -12.17 39.52 2.05
N VAL A 125 -13.31 40.16 1.77
CA VAL A 125 -14.65 39.71 2.21
C VAL A 125 -14.97 38.32 1.64
N ILE A 126 -14.83 38.15 0.32
CA ILE A 126 -15.12 36.89 -0.38
C ILE A 126 -14.17 35.77 0.11
N ARG A 127 -12.88 36.08 0.29
CA ARG A 127 -11.89 35.12 0.81
C ARG A 127 -12.27 34.64 2.22
N LEU A 128 -12.49 35.56 3.15
CA LEU A 128 -12.76 35.24 4.55
C LEU A 128 -14.12 34.52 4.72
N HIS A 129 -15.11 34.87 3.89
CA HIS A 129 -16.36 34.13 3.80
C HIS A 129 -16.11 32.68 3.38
N ARG A 130 -15.42 32.44 2.25
CA ARG A 130 -15.13 31.10 1.73
C ARG A 130 -14.25 30.26 2.66
N GLU A 131 -13.30 30.88 3.36
CA GLU A 131 -12.33 30.18 4.23
C GLU A 131 -12.88 29.82 5.62
N ARG A 132 -13.81 30.62 6.20
CA ARG A 132 -14.28 30.43 7.58
C ARG A 132 -15.79 30.36 7.78
N PHE A 133 -16.59 30.87 6.83
CA PHE A 133 -18.03 31.12 7.00
C PHE A 133 -18.86 30.68 5.77
N SER A 134 -18.39 29.66 5.06
CA SER A 134 -19.04 29.13 3.84
C SER A 134 -20.41 28.48 4.10
N ASN A 135 -20.80 28.31 5.36
CA ASN A 135 -22.07 27.75 5.82
C ASN A 135 -23.21 28.79 5.95
N MET A 136 -22.97 30.05 5.60
CA MET A 136 -23.97 31.12 5.64
C MET A 136 -23.99 31.95 4.34
N PRO A 137 -25.10 32.62 3.99
CA PRO A 137 -25.15 33.50 2.82
C PRO A 137 -24.14 34.65 2.90
N ILE A 138 -23.54 35.03 1.77
CA ILE A 138 -22.50 36.08 1.75
C ILE A 138 -23.04 37.47 2.13
N GLU A 139 -24.30 37.77 1.85
CA GLU A 139 -24.94 39.01 2.30
C GLU A 139 -25.15 39.06 3.83
N ASP A 140 -25.45 37.91 4.44
CA ASP A 140 -25.49 37.78 5.89
C ASP A 140 -24.11 37.92 6.52
N PHE A 141 -23.06 37.45 5.82
CA PHE A 141 -21.68 37.66 6.25
C PHE A 141 -21.29 39.15 6.17
N LYS A 142 -21.56 39.81 5.05
CA LYS A 142 -21.34 41.26 4.85
C LYS A 142 -22.02 42.10 5.95
N ARG A 143 -23.27 41.79 6.31
CA ARG A 143 -24.01 42.45 7.41
C ARG A 143 -23.36 42.34 8.79
N ARG A 144 -22.43 41.39 8.99
CA ARG A 144 -21.72 41.15 10.25
C ARG A 144 -20.29 41.74 10.26
N ILE A 145 -19.88 42.44 9.20
CA ILE A 145 -18.62 43.18 9.13
C ILE A 145 -18.81 44.54 9.80
N ARG A 146 -17.89 44.92 10.68
CA ARG A 146 -17.84 46.23 11.33
C ARG A 146 -16.76 47.08 10.67
N VAL A 147 -16.98 48.37 10.54
CA VAL A 147 -15.96 49.33 10.11
C VAL A 147 -15.49 50.06 11.36
N GLU A 148 -14.26 49.80 11.78
CA GLU A 148 -13.70 50.32 13.03
C GLU A 148 -12.63 51.38 12.75
N SER A 149 -12.90 52.61 13.17
CA SER A 149 -11.99 53.77 13.05
C SER A 149 -10.91 53.77 14.14
N ASN A 150 -10.23 52.63 14.33
CA ASN A 150 -9.17 52.46 15.32
C ASN A 150 -7.78 52.53 14.64
N PRO A 151 -6.93 53.51 14.96
CA PRO A 151 -5.61 53.66 14.33
C PRO A 151 -4.69 52.46 14.59
N GLU A 152 -4.82 51.75 15.71
CA GLU A 152 -4.05 50.54 15.97
C GLU A 152 -4.43 49.39 15.03
N LEU A 153 -5.72 49.23 14.73
CA LEU A 153 -6.19 48.17 13.85
C LEU A 153 -5.83 48.49 12.39
N VAL A 154 -5.88 49.77 12.00
CA VAL A 154 -5.33 50.23 10.71
C VAL A 154 -3.82 49.97 10.64
N ALA A 155 -3.05 50.22 11.71
CA ALA A 155 -1.62 49.92 11.75
C ALA A 155 -1.32 48.41 11.64
N LYS A 156 -2.03 47.58 12.42
CA LYS A 156 -1.94 46.10 12.37
C LYS A 156 -2.32 45.54 11.00
N TRP A 157 -3.33 46.14 10.33
CA TRP A 157 -3.67 45.79 8.95
C TRP A 157 -2.58 46.20 7.96
N LYS A 158 -2.02 47.43 8.06
CA LYS A 158 -0.89 47.86 7.22
C LYS A 158 0.33 46.96 7.39
N GLU A 159 0.65 46.57 8.63
CA GLU A 159 1.73 45.62 8.92
C GLU A 159 1.46 44.26 8.27
N ASN A 160 0.25 43.71 8.41
CA ASN A 160 -0.12 42.43 7.78
C ASN A 160 -0.11 42.49 6.24
N MET A 161 -0.51 43.61 5.63
CA MET A 161 -0.42 43.80 4.17
C MET A 161 1.03 43.99 3.69
N SER A 162 1.94 44.48 4.55
CA SER A 162 3.37 44.54 4.23
C SER A 162 4.07 43.18 4.29
N LYS A 163 3.42 42.11 4.78
CA LYS A 163 4.00 40.75 4.82
C LYS A 163 3.62 39.96 3.58
N GLY A 164 4.43 40.09 2.54
CA GLY A 164 4.34 39.26 1.34
C GLY A 164 5.10 37.94 1.48
N ARG A 165 4.79 36.98 0.60
CA ARG A 165 5.61 35.79 0.36
C ARG A 165 6.01 35.74 -1.10
N ARG A 166 7.28 35.48 -1.39
CA ARG A 166 7.75 35.14 -2.73
C ARG A 166 8.27 33.71 -2.77
N TRP A 167 8.19 33.09 -3.94
CA TRP A 167 8.76 31.79 -4.23
C TRP A 167 9.96 31.97 -5.16
N VAL A 168 11.17 31.73 -4.66
CA VAL A 168 12.42 31.83 -5.43
C VAL A 168 12.75 30.46 -6.01
N CYS A 169 12.84 30.37 -7.33
CA CYS A 169 13.14 29.13 -8.03
C CYS A 169 14.60 28.69 -7.81
N LEU A 170 14.82 27.40 -7.52
CA LEU A 170 16.12 26.83 -7.16
C LEU A 170 16.78 26.00 -8.27
N LYS A 171 15.99 25.47 -9.20
CA LYS A 171 16.43 24.57 -10.30
C LYS A 171 16.34 25.21 -11.70
N GLY A 172 16.04 26.51 -11.78
CA GLY A 172 15.99 27.24 -13.05
C GLY A 172 17.35 27.79 -13.49
N GLU A 173 17.52 28.05 -14.78
CA GLU A 173 18.66 28.80 -15.28
C GLU A 173 18.64 30.24 -14.71
N VAL A 174 19.73 30.63 -14.05
CA VAL A 174 19.96 32.01 -13.62
C VAL A 174 20.75 32.70 -14.72
N PRO A 175 20.25 33.79 -15.34
CA PRO A 175 21.01 34.56 -16.32
C PRO A 175 22.34 35.04 -15.71
N GLU A 176 23.43 35.11 -16.51
CA GLU A 176 24.73 35.54 -15.98
C GLU A 176 24.66 36.94 -15.34
N GLY A 177 24.83 37.01 -14.02
CA GLY A 177 24.71 38.23 -13.23
C GLY A 177 23.29 38.62 -12.80
N GLY A 178 22.27 37.83 -13.09
CA GLY A 178 20.88 38.06 -12.69
C GLY A 178 20.49 37.45 -11.33
N GLU A 179 19.31 37.82 -10.82
CA GLU A 179 18.69 37.14 -9.67
C GLU A 179 17.91 35.89 -10.13
N PRO A 180 17.82 34.83 -9.29
CA PRO A 180 16.99 33.66 -9.59
C PRO A 180 15.51 34.02 -9.65
N LEU A 181 14.77 33.41 -10.60
CA LEU A 181 13.36 33.73 -10.87
C LEU A 181 12.50 33.69 -9.59
N SER A 182 12.00 34.85 -9.16
CA SER A 182 11.13 35.00 -8.01
C SER A 182 9.69 35.29 -8.43
N LEU A 183 8.74 34.56 -7.86
CA LEU A 183 7.31 34.63 -8.19
C LEU A 183 6.53 35.13 -6.97
N SER A 184 5.61 36.07 -7.16
CA SER A 184 4.90 36.78 -6.07
C SER A 184 3.57 36.15 -5.68
N SER A 185 2.97 35.32 -6.54
CA SER A 185 1.78 34.52 -6.20
C SER A 185 2.10 33.03 -6.15
N ARG A 186 1.37 32.31 -5.29
CA ARG A 186 1.38 30.84 -5.31
C ARG A 186 0.84 30.31 -6.65
N ALA A 187 -0.13 30.98 -7.27
CA ALA A 187 -0.68 30.58 -8.55
C ALA A 187 0.40 30.57 -9.66
N ASP A 188 1.20 31.64 -9.73
CA ASP A 188 2.29 31.78 -10.69
C ASP A 188 3.37 30.72 -10.45
N MET A 189 3.71 30.45 -9.19
CA MET A 189 4.63 29.37 -8.81
C MET A 189 4.13 28.00 -9.24
N GLU A 190 2.86 27.67 -8.99
CA GLU A 190 2.31 26.38 -9.41
C GLU A 190 2.19 26.28 -10.94
N ALA A 191 1.89 27.38 -11.65
CA ALA A 191 1.84 27.42 -13.11
C ALA A 191 3.24 27.22 -13.71
N HIS A 192 4.25 27.94 -13.19
CA HIS A 192 5.65 27.76 -13.57
C HIS A 192 6.13 26.33 -13.26
N PHE A 193 5.77 25.76 -12.10
CA PHE A 193 6.09 24.37 -11.76
C PHE A 193 5.52 23.38 -12.78
N ARG A 194 4.21 23.46 -13.08
CA ARG A 194 3.54 22.56 -14.03
C ARG A 194 4.12 22.65 -15.45
N ARG A 195 4.58 23.84 -15.87
CA ARG A 195 5.22 24.10 -17.17
C ARG A 195 6.68 23.66 -17.23
N THR A 196 7.49 24.02 -16.24
CA THR A 196 8.96 23.93 -16.30
C THR A 196 9.48 22.61 -15.71
N PHE A 197 8.89 22.13 -14.60
CA PHE A 197 9.40 20.96 -13.85
C PHE A 197 8.44 19.77 -13.82
N GLY A 198 7.21 19.94 -14.29
CA GLY A 198 6.14 18.93 -14.17
C GLY A 198 6.38 17.61 -14.92
N ASN A 199 7.35 17.56 -15.84
CA ASN A 199 7.75 16.32 -16.52
C ASN A 199 8.83 15.55 -15.74
N ASP A 200 9.73 16.26 -15.04
CA ASP A 200 10.82 15.65 -14.27
C ASP A 200 10.34 15.21 -12.89
N ALA A 201 9.42 16.00 -12.30
CA ALA A 201 8.83 15.70 -10.99
C ALA A 201 7.78 14.58 -11.03
N VAL A 202 7.19 14.29 -12.19
CA VAL A 202 6.12 13.30 -12.36
C VAL A 202 6.33 12.52 -13.66
N ILE A 203 6.72 11.25 -13.54
CA ILE A 203 6.97 10.35 -14.67
C ILE A 203 5.79 9.38 -14.87
N GLU A 204 5.43 9.13 -16.13
CA GLU A 204 4.45 8.09 -16.47
C GLU A 204 5.11 6.71 -16.51
N VAL A 205 4.53 5.73 -15.82
CA VAL A 205 5.06 4.37 -15.67
C VAL A 205 3.96 3.32 -15.86
N ARG A 206 4.22 2.27 -16.64
CA ARG A 206 3.31 1.10 -16.76
C ARG A 206 3.53 0.03 -15.68
N ASP A 207 4.61 0.12 -14.91
CA ASP A 207 4.92 -0.80 -13.82
C ASP A 207 5.65 -0.02 -12.71
N ALA A 208 5.18 -0.15 -11.46
CA ALA A 208 5.68 0.59 -10.30
C ALA A 208 5.67 -0.30 -9.05
N THR A 209 6.54 -0.03 -8.09
CA THR A 209 6.66 -0.83 -6.86
C THR A 209 6.76 0.08 -5.64
N VAL A 210 5.92 -0.16 -4.64
CA VAL A 210 5.87 0.61 -3.39
C VAL A 210 5.99 -0.30 -2.15
N PRO A 211 6.43 0.20 -0.99
CA PRO A 211 6.42 -0.56 0.26
C PRO A 211 5.00 -0.97 0.71
N GLY A 212 4.87 -2.11 1.39
CA GLY A 212 3.62 -2.58 1.99
C GLY A 212 3.06 -1.69 3.12
N ASN A 213 3.86 -0.73 3.60
CA ASN A 213 3.51 0.28 4.60
C ASN A 213 3.51 1.73 4.04
N ILE A 214 3.41 1.91 2.73
CA ILE A 214 3.31 3.25 2.13
C ILE A 214 2.13 4.06 2.70
N ASP A 215 2.35 5.36 2.94
CA ASP A 215 1.32 6.27 3.45
C ASP A 215 0.15 6.40 2.46
N LYS A 216 -1.08 6.45 3.00
CA LYS A 216 -2.33 6.59 2.22
C LYS A 216 -2.33 7.84 1.32
N GLN A 217 -1.67 8.93 1.72
CA GLN A 217 -1.57 10.17 0.94
C GLN A 217 -0.64 10.02 -0.28
N LYS A 218 0.27 9.04 -0.27
CA LYS A 218 1.21 8.75 -1.37
C LYS A 218 0.64 7.77 -2.41
N LEU A 219 -0.63 7.39 -2.33
CA LEU A 219 -1.30 6.57 -3.33
C LEU A 219 -2.62 7.23 -3.75
N ALA A 220 -2.97 7.11 -5.03
CA ALA A 220 -4.35 7.34 -5.46
C ALA A 220 -5.31 6.48 -4.63
N HIS A 221 -6.48 7.04 -4.27
CA HIS A 221 -7.37 6.41 -3.29
C HIS A 221 -7.75 4.95 -3.65
N VAL A 222 -7.98 4.69 -4.94
CA VAL A 222 -8.32 3.37 -5.48
C VAL A 222 -7.15 2.38 -5.34
N PHE A 223 -5.91 2.82 -5.59
CA PHE A 223 -4.72 1.97 -5.42
C PHE A 223 -4.55 1.52 -3.97
N PHE A 224 -4.78 2.41 -2.99
CA PHE A 224 -4.73 2.05 -1.58
C PHE A 224 -5.80 1.02 -1.18
N ILE A 225 -7.03 1.16 -1.68
CA ILE A 225 -8.12 0.18 -1.45
C ILE A 225 -7.73 -1.18 -2.05
N MET A 226 -7.33 -1.22 -3.32
CA MET A 226 -7.01 -2.46 -4.02
C MET A 226 -5.77 -3.13 -3.41
N MET A 227 -4.75 -2.38 -3.03
CA MET A 227 -3.58 -2.89 -2.31
C MET A 227 -3.97 -3.56 -1.00
N ARG A 228 -4.82 -2.92 -0.18
CA ARG A 228 -5.30 -3.53 1.06
C ARG A 228 -6.06 -4.83 0.79
N GLN A 229 -6.96 -4.84 -0.20
CA GLN A 229 -7.70 -6.04 -0.59
C GLN A 229 -6.76 -7.18 -1.03
N SER A 230 -5.73 -6.89 -1.84
CA SER A 230 -4.72 -7.87 -2.24
C SER A 230 -3.88 -8.38 -1.05
N VAL A 231 -3.54 -7.52 -0.09
CA VAL A 231 -2.79 -7.92 1.12
C VAL A 231 -3.66 -8.80 2.03
N ASP A 232 -4.93 -8.44 2.24
CA ASP A 232 -5.87 -9.23 3.04
C ASP A 232 -6.22 -10.57 2.36
N ALA A 233 -6.21 -10.63 1.01
CA ALA A 233 -6.27 -11.89 0.26
C ALA A 233 -4.99 -12.73 0.42
N ALA A 234 -3.80 -12.14 0.27
CA ALA A 234 -2.52 -12.84 0.43
C ALA A 234 -2.32 -13.41 1.85
N ARG A 235 -2.91 -12.76 2.87
CA ARG A 235 -2.93 -13.26 4.26
C ARG A 235 -3.74 -14.55 4.43
N LYS A 236 -4.80 -14.71 3.63
CA LYS A 236 -5.59 -15.95 3.56
C LYS A 236 -4.86 -17.00 2.70
N HIS A 237 -4.43 -16.62 1.50
CA HIS A 237 -3.87 -17.52 0.49
C HIS A 237 -2.34 -17.41 0.41
N LEU A 238 -1.66 -18.00 1.40
CA LEU A 238 -0.21 -17.87 1.62
C LEU A 238 0.67 -18.55 0.55
N PHE A 239 0.10 -19.29 -0.41
CA PHE A 239 0.85 -20.13 -1.35
C PHE A 239 1.76 -19.33 -2.30
N GLU A 240 1.24 -18.27 -2.94
CA GLU A 240 2.03 -17.46 -3.87
C GLU A 240 3.27 -16.84 -3.20
N ILE A 241 3.07 -16.18 -2.06
CA ILE A 241 4.16 -15.51 -1.35
C ILE A 241 5.11 -16.52 -0.72
N SER A 242 4.63 -17.73 -0.35
CA SER A 242 5.48 -18.87 0.00
C SER A 242 6.42 -19.28 -1.14
N GLN A 243 5.95 -19.39 -2.40
CA GLN A 243 6.84 -19.71 -3.53
C GLN A 243 7.84 -18.58 -3.83
N LYS A 244 7.36 -17.33 -3.86
CA LYS A 244 8.20 -16.13 -4.06
C LYS A 244 9.30 -16.02 -2.98
N LEU A 245 8.95 -16.32 -1.73
CA LEU A 245 9.87 -16.35 -0.59
C LEU A 245 10.84 -17.53 -0.67
N GLY A 246 10.38 -18.71 -1.12
CA GLY A 246 11.22 -19.89 -1.34
C GLY A 246 12.36 -19.60 -2.32
N ALA A 247 12.03 -19.08 -3.50
CA ALA A 247 13.03 -18.65 -4.49
C ALA A 247 13.94 -17.50 -3.97
N GLY A 248 13.44 -16.67 -3.06
CA GLY A 248 14.23 -15.67 -2.35
C GLY A 248 15.25 -16.25 -1.36
N LEU A 249 14.90 -17.34 -0.68
CA LEU A 249 15.73 -18.02 0.32
C LEU A 249 16.74 -18.98 -0.31
N GLU A 250 16.38 -19.68 -1.39
CA GLU A 250 17.32 -20.57 -2.10
C GLU A 250 18.46 -19.79 -2.75
N ARG A 251 18.19 -18.60 -3.33
CA ARG A 251 19.21 -17.63 -3.77
C ARG A 251 20.17 -17.22 -2.65
N ARG A 252 19.75 -17.32 -1.38
CA ARG A 252 20.52 -17.00 -0.16
C ARG A 252 21.17 -18.22 0.49
N GLY A 253 21.26 -19.33 -0.26
CA GLY A 253 21.95 -20.56 0.12
C GLY A 253 21.10 -21.55 0.92
N MET A 254 19.86 -21.19 1.30
CA MET A 254 18.99 -22.04 2.10
C MET A 254 18.52 -23.29 1.31
N LYS A 255 17.91 -24.27 2.01
CA LYS A 255 17.47 -25.53 1.42
C LYS A 255 15.99 -25.78 1.68
N LEU A 256 15.22 -25.93 0.62
CA LEU A 256 13.82 -26.34 0.69
C LEU A 256 13.67 -27.88 0.72
N PHE A 257 12.63 -28.34 1.42
CA PHE A 257 12.16 -29.72 1.42
C PHE A 257 10.66 -29.77 1.72
N LYS A 258 9.99 -30.89 1.34
CA LYS A 258 8.60 -31.17 1.69
C LYS A 258 8.55 -32.20 2.83
N ARG A 259 7.65 -32.03 3.81
CA ARG A 259 7.36 -32.99 4.90
C ARG A 259 6.00 -32.68 5.55
N ARG A 260 5.53 -33.51 6.50
CA ARG A 260 4.26 -33.34 7.23
C ARG A 260 3.07 -33.10 6.27
N ALA A 261 2.73 -34.11 5.47
CA ALA A 261 1.75 -34.05 4.37
C ALA A 261 2.08 -32.96 3.32
N GLY A 262 3.21 -33.13 2.63
CA GLY A 262 3.59 -32.30 1.47
C GLY A 262 4.01 -30.85 1.73
N LYS A 263 3.79 -30.31 2.94
CA LYS A 263 4.08 -28.92 3.33
C LYS A 263 5.56 -28.58 3.14
N GLN A 264 5.85 -27.40 2.59
CA GLN A 264 7.22 -26.93 2.35
C GLN A 264 7.84 -26.32 3.62
N PHE A 265 9.10 -26.68 3.86
CA PHE A 265 9.94 -26.17 4.93
C PHE A 265 11.28 -25.67 4.38
N VAL A 266 11.88 -24.71 5.07
CA VAL A 266 13.23 -24.19 4.82
C VAL A 266 14.14 -24.46 6.01
N CYS A 267 15.37 -24.92 5.75
CA CYS A 267 16.43 -25.11 6.74
C CYS A 267 17.79 -24.69 6.13
N ARG A 268 18.82 -24.52 6.97
CA ARG A 268 20.20 -24.26 6.54
C ARG A 268 20.79 -25.41 5.73
N VAL A 269 20.41 -26.65 6.05
CA VAL A 269 20.87 -27.87 5.37
C VAL A 269 19.69 -28.69 4.86
N LYS A 270 19.91 -29.52 3.83
CA LYS A 270 18.87 -30.40 3.31
C LYS A 270 18.83 -31.67 4.17
N PRO A 271 17.70 -32.05 4.78
CA PRO A 271 17.63 -33.24 5.60
C PRO A 271 17.92 -34.53 4.81
N ARG A 272 18.49 -35.53 5.49
CA ARG A 272 18.98 -36.79 4.92
C ARG A 272 18.37 -38.00 5.62
N ALA A 273 18.37 -39.14 4.92
CA ALA A 273 18.23 -40.44 5.55
C ALA A 273 19.49 -40.77 6.35
N ILE A 274 19.36 -41.66 7.33
CA ILE A 274 20.50 -42.34 7.97
C ILE A 274 20.77 -43.61 7.18
N GLU A 275 22.00 -43.78 6.71
CA GLU A 275 22.39 -44.97 5.96
C GLU A 275 22.52 -46.19 6.90
N PRO A 276 22.07 -47.41 6.51
CA PRO A 276 22.17 -48.60 7.37
C PRO A 276 23.61 -48.99 7.74
N THR A 277 24.59 -48.50 6.97
CA THR A 277 26.04 -48.66 7.17
C THR A 277 26.66 -47.62 8.11
N MET A 278 25.89 -46.63 8.55
CA MET A 278 26.38 -45.52 9.37
C MET A 278 26.49 -45.91 10.85
N VAL A 279 27.71 -45.85 11.39
CA VAL A 279 27.99 -46.08 12.81
C VAL A 279 28.06 -44.74 13.55
N PHE A 280 27.28 -44.61 14.61
CA PHE A 280 27.31 -43.48 15.54
C PHE A 280 27.99 -43.89 16.85
N SER A 281 28.47 -42.93 17.63
CA SER A 281 28.83 -43.17 19.04
C SER A 281 27.59 -43.44 19.88
N ASP A 282 27.73 -44.16 20.99
CA ASP A 282 26.62 -44.68 21.80
C ASP A 282 25.54 -43.64 22.13
N ARG A 283 25.93 -42.42 22.54
CA ARG A 283 25.01 -41.32 22.85
C ARG A 283 24.24 -40.82 21.62
N LEU A 284 24.89 -40.74 20.46
CA LEU A 284 24.26 -40.39 19.19
C LEU A 284 23.34 -41.51 18.69
N ALA A 285 23.71 -42.78 18.92
CA ALA A 285 22.87 -43.93 18.62
C ALA A 285 21.59 -43.92 19.46
N LEU A 286 21.66 -43.61 20.76
CA LEU A 286 20.50 -43.44 21.64
C LEU A 286 19.57 -42.30 21.18
N VAL A 287 20.11 -41.14 20.76
CA VAL A 287 19.31 -40.06 20.15
C VAL A 287 18.52 -40.58 18.94
N VAL A 288 19.21 -41.31 18.06
CA VAL A 288 18.63 -41.83 16.82
C VAL A 288 17.60 -42.93 17.09
N GLU A 289 17.84 -43.82 18.03
CA GLU A 289 16.91 -44.89 18.44
C GLU A 289 15.64 -44.30 19.07
N GLN A 290 15.79 -43.35 19.99
CA GLN A 290 14.65 -42.68 20.61
C GLN A 290 13.80 -41.91 19.59
N LEU A 291 14.42 -41.31 18.56
CA LEU A 291 13.70 -40.67 17.45
C LEU A 291 13.24 -41.64 16.33
N LYS A 292 13.54 -42.94 16.43
CA LYS A 292 12.90 -44.02 15.63
C LYS A 292 11.67 -44.56 16.35
N SER A 293 11.76 -44.78 17.66
CA SER A 293 10.66 -45.30 18.48
C SER A 293 9.56 -44.27 18.73
N SER A 294 9.92 -43.00 18.88
CA SER A 294 8.99 -41.87 18.93
C SER A 294 8.98 -41.11 17.61
N HIS A 295 7.80 -40.94 17.01
CA HIS A 295 7.62 -40.21 15.75
C HIS A 295 7.64 -38.68 15.97
N GLY A 296 8.66 -38.18 16.66
CA GLY A 296 8.86 -36.78 17.04
C GLY A 296 8.74 -36.54 18.54
N LEU A 297 9.69 -35.80 19.12
CA LEU A 297 9.69 -35.37 20.53
C LEU A 297 10.08 -33.89 20.65
N PRO A 298 9.52 -33.13 21.60
CA PRO A 298 10.05 -31.80 21.90
C PRO A 298 11.44 -31.93 22.51
N MET A 299 12.36 -31.01 22.16
CA MET A 299 13.79 -31.06 22.53
C MET A 299 14.04 -31.42 24.00
N GLN A 300 13.30 -30.81 24.93
CA GLN A 300 13.43 -31.07 26.37
C GLN A 300 13.14 -32.54 26.74
N LYS A 301 12.07 -33.14 26.19
CA LYS A 301 11.72 -34.55 26.48
C LYS A 301 12.68 -35.53 25.81
N LEU A 302 13.25 -35.17 24.66
CA LEU A 302 14.30 -35.97 24.02
C LEU A 302 15.57 -36.00 24.89
N VAL A 303 16.01 -34.84 25.39
CA VAL A 303 17.16 -34.74 26.30
C VAL A 303 16.91 -35.52 27.59
N GLU A 304 15.74 -35.32 28.21
CA GLU A 304 15.36 -35.98 29.47
C GLU A 304 15.28 -37.52 29.33
N ALA A 305 14.89 -38.04 28.16
CA ALA A 305 14.85 -39.48 27.88
C ALA A 305 16.24 -40.13 27.72
N ILE A 306 17.29 -39.33 27.46
CA ILE A 306 18.67 -39.81 27.27
C ILE A 306 19.50 -39.57 28.53
N VAL A 307 19.34 -38.40 29.16
CA VAL A 307 19.94 -38.02 30.43
C VAL A 307 18.85 -37.40 31.30
N PRO A 308 18.20 -38.18 32.17
CA PRO A 308 17.22 -37.67 33.12
C PRO A 308 17.83 -36.59 34.02
N SER A 309 17.07 -35.52 34.29
CA SER A 309 17.51 -34.45 35.18
C SER A 309 17.56 -34.96 36.63
N PRO A 310 18.57 -34.58 37.43
CA PRO A 310 18.63 -34.99 38.82
C PRO A 310 17.38 -34.55 39.59
N GLU A 311 16.94 -35.40 40.52
CA GLU A 311 15.75 -35.14 41.32
C GLU A 311 15.94 -33.88 42.18
N ALA A 312 14.97 -32.97 42.13
CA ALA A 312 15.13 -31.64 42.73
C ALA A 312 15.17 -31.75 44.27
N PRO A 313 16.08 -31.04 44.97
CA PRO A 313 16.18 -31.11 46.42
C PRO A 313 14.86 -30.66 47.07
N ALA A 314 14.40 -31.43 48.05
CA ALA A 314 13.10 -31.27 48.69
C ALA A 314 12.91 -29.84 49.25
N GLY A 315 11.81 -29.20 48.86
CA GLY A 315 11.52 -27.79 49.17
C GLY A 315 11.73 -26.83 47.99
N THR A 316 12.31 -27.29 46.87
CA THR A 316 12.32 -26.51 45.61
C THR A 316 10.92 -26.46 45.00
N ALA A 317 10.48 -25.29 44.52
CA ALA A 317 9.19 -25.16 43.82
C ALA A 317 9.20 -25.95 42.49
N PRO A 318 8.08 -26.60 42.10
CA PRO A 318 8.05 -27.49 40.93
C PRO A 318 8.35 -26.80 39.59
N ASP A 319 7.99 -25.51 39.45
CA ASP A 319 8.24 -24.67 38.26
C ASP A 319 9.55 -23.86 38.33
N ALA A 320 10.48 -24.18 39.25
CA ALA A 320 11.78 -23.52 39.29
C ALA A 320 12.56 -23.79 37.98
N PRO A 321 13.10 -22.77 37.29
CA PRO A 321 13.76 -22.96 36.00
C PRO A 321 15.05 -23.77 36.14
N LYS A 322 14.97 -25.06 35.81
CA LYS A 322 16.11 -25.98 35.81
C LYS A 322 17.11 -25.59 34.72
N HIS A 323 18.28 -25.11 35.12
CA HIS A 323 19.41 -25.01 34.22
C HIS A 323 19.86 -26.42 33.81
N PRO A 324 20.07 -26.70 32.51
CA PRO A 324 20.46 -28.04 32.07
C PRO A 324 21.84 -28.43 32.61
N THR A 325 22.01 -29.69 32.99
CA THR A 325 23.30 -30.22 33.48
C THR A 325 24.34 -30.22 32.37
N GLU A 326 25.63 -30.33 32.70
CA GLU A 326 26.70 -30.39 31.68
C GLU A 326 26.53 -31.58 30.71
N GLU A 327 26.02 -32.70 31.21
CA GLU A 327 25.67 -33.87 30.39
C GLU A 327 24.47 -33.60 29.46
N GLN A 328 23.41 -32.95 29.97
CA GLN A 328 22.28 -32.52 29.14
C GLN A 328 22.71 -31.48 28.09
N ILE A 329 23.62 -30.56 28.43
CA ILE A 329 24.25 -29.63 27.48
C ILE A 329 25.05 -30.39 26.41
N ALA A 330 25.72 -31.49 26.77
CA ALA A 330 26.42 -32.34 25.80
C ALA A 330 25.45 -33.08 24.87
N VAL A 331 24.32 -33.60 25.37
CA VAL A 331 23.25 -34.16 24.52
C VAL A 331 22.68 -33.10 23.56
N ILE A 332 22.46 -31.86 24.02
CA ILE A 332 22.00 -30.76 23.17
C ILE A 332 23.02 -30.40 22.08
N LYS A 333 24.32 -30.44 22.37
CA LYS A 333 25.39 -30.26 21.37
C LYS A 333 25.37 -31.38 20.31
N ASP A 334 25.19 -32.63 20.74
CA ASP A 334 25.10 -33.81 19.87
C ASP A 334 23.86 -33.77 18.95
N ILE A 335 22.68 -33.43 19.49
CA ILE A 335 21.45 -33.27 18.68
C ILE A 335 21.62 -32.16 17.65
N ARG A 336 22.25 -31.04 18.04
CA ARG A 336 22.57 -29.93 17.11
C ARG A 336 23.61 -30.34 16.07
N TRP A 337 24.56 -31.21 16.38
CA TRP A 337 25.47 -31.78 15.39
C TRP A 337 24.73 -32.66 14.38
N LEU A 338 23.83 -33.55 14.82
CA LEU A 338 22.98 -34.35 13.91
C LEU A 338 22.08 -33.47 13.03
N ALA A 339 21.59 -32.35 13.55
CA ALA A 339 20.84 -31.36 12.78
C ALA A 339 21.73 -30.58 11.78
N ASN A 340 22.99 -30.31 12.12
CA ASN A 340 23.94 -29.66 11.22
C ASN A 340 24.30 -30.56 10.01
N GLU A 341 24.41 -31.88 10.20
CA GLU A 341 24.62 -32.85 9.11
C GLU A 341 23.32 -33.19 8.34
N GLY A 342 22.16 -32.90 8.95
CA GLY A 342 20.83 -33.12 8.37
C GLY A 342 20.19 -34.48 8.72
N TYR A 343 20.78 -35.28 9.59
CA TYR A 343 20.20 -36.54 10.10
C TYR A 343 19.05 -36.32 11.09
N VAL A 344 18.95 -35.12 11.66
CA VAL A 344 17.88 -34.65 12.54
C VAL A 344 17.29 -33.35 11.98
N ILE A 345 16.01 -33.09 12.27
CA ILE A 345 15.30 -31.85 11.98
C ILE A 345 14.71 -31.35 13.31
N GLU A 346 15.29 -30.29 13.85
CA GLU A 346 14.65 -29.45 14.87
C GLU A 346 13.75 -28.44 14.14
N TYR A 347 12.44 -28.44 14.41
CA TYR A 347 11.49 -27.52 13.79
C TYR A 347 11.30 -26.25 14.63
N SER A 348 10.78 -25.18 14.00
CA SER A 348 10.47 -23.91 14.69
C SER A 348 9.38 -24.02 15.77
N ASP A 349 8.67 -25.14 15.86
CA ASP A 349 7.72 -25.49 16.94
C ASP A 349 8.38 -26.22 18.13
N GLY A 350 9.72 -26.39 18.11
CA GLY A 350 10.49 -27.07 19.16
C GLY A 350 10.45 -28.59 19.08
N MET A 351 9.75 -29.18 18.10
CA MET A 351 9.71 -30.62 17.89
C MET A 351 10.92 -31.09 17.08
N VAL A 352 11.58 -32.12 17.59
CA VAL A 352 12.74 -32.77 16.99
C VAL A 352 12.31 -34.09 16.36
N PHE A 353 12.72 -34.31 15.12
CA PHE A 353 12.46 -35.53 14.35
C PHE A 353 13.76 -36.01 13.71
N LEU A 354 13.83 -37.28 13.28
CA LEU A 354 14.82 -37.67 12.27
C LEU A 354 14.65 -36.88 10.97
N GLY A 355 15.73 -36.82 10.19
CA GLY A 355 15.75 -36.39 8.80
C GLY A 355 14.88 -37.28 7.89
N VAL A 356 14.86 -36.99 6.59
CA VAL A 356 14.04 -37.71 5.61
C VAL A 356 14.62 -39.10 5.37
N GLN A 357 14.28 -40.03 6.27
CA GLN A 357 14.25 -41.45 5.96
C GLN A 357 13.25 -41.61 4.82
N GLY A 358 13.63 -42.31 3.74
CA GLY A 358 12.78 -42.42 2.56
C GLY A 358 11.45 -43.09 2.90
N GLU A 359 10.34 -42.36 2.73
CA GLU A 359 9.01 -42.97 2.75
C GLU A 359 8.98 -44.05 1.65
N PRO A 360 8.46 -45.26 1.93
CA PRO A 360 8.36 -46.29 0.91
C PRO A 360 7.39 -45.80 -0.16
N ALA A 361 7.93 -45.38 -1.31
CA ALA A 361 7.14 -44.80 -2.38
C ALA A 361 6.00 -45.74 -2.76
N ALA A 362 4.77 -45.31 -2.51
CA ALA A 362 3.58 -46.05 -2.91
C ALA A 362 3.64 -46.25 -4.42
N LYS A 363 3.80 -47.51 -4.86
CA LYS A 363 3.99 -47.84 -6.26
C LYS A 363 2.72 -47.50 -7.04
N LYS A 364 2.71 -46.33 -7.70
CA LYS A 364 1.84 -46.13 -8.86
C LYS A 364 2.32 -47.07 -9.95
N GLU A 365 1.63 -48.20 -10.11
CA GLU A 365 1.87 -49.12 -11.20
C GLU A 365 1.53 -48.41 -12.52
N ALA A 366 2.47 -48.41 -13.47
CA ALA A 366 2.27 -47.80 -14.78
C ALA A 366 1.46 -48.75 -15.68
N PRO A 367 0.31 -48.34 -16.25
CA PRO A 367 -0.44 -49.17 -17.19
C PRO A 367 0.39 -49.49 -18.44
N ALA A 368 0.48 -50.78 -18.79
CA ALA A 368 1.28 -51.22 -19.93
C ALA A 368 0.61 -50.83 -21.27
N ALA A 369 1.35 -50.12 -22.12
CA ALA A 369 0.88 -49.75 -23.46
C ALA A 369 0.72 -50.99 -24.36
N LYS A 370 -0.46 -51.15 -24.97
CA LYS A 370 -0.70 -52.17 -26.01
C LYS A 370 -0.53 -51.55 -27.39
N GLN A 371 0.43 -52.06 -28.15
CA GLN A 371 0.56 -51.78 -29.58
C GLN A 371 -0.52 -52.50 -30.40
N ARG A 372 -0.95 -51.89 -31.51
CA ARG A 372 -1.31 -52.64 -32.72
C ARG A 372 -1.08 -51.81 -33.99
N ALA A 373 -0.46 -52.42 -34.99
CA ALA A 373 -0.44 -51.94 -36.38
C ALA A 373 -1.79 -52.30 -37.09
N GLU A 374 -2.06 -52.01 -38.36
CA GLU A 374 -1.19 -51.79 -39.54
C GLU A 374 -1.99 -51.20 -40.72
N ALA A 375 -1.31 -50.55 -41.69
CA ALA A 375 -1.75 -50.22 -43.06
C ALA A 375 -3.02 -49.33 -43.25
N ALA A 376 -3.17 -48.48 -44.27
CA ALA A 376 -2.50 -48.39 -45.58
C ALA A 376 -2.40 -46.94 -46.13
N SER A 377 -1.83 -46.79 -47.34
CA SER A 377 -1.62 -45.55 -48.12
C SER A 377 -1.65 -45.92 -49.63
N PRO A 378 -1.52 -45.03 -50.65
CA PRO A 378 -1.41 -43.55 -50.67
C PRO A 378 -2.48 -42.94 -51.65
N ALA A 379 -2.36 -41.86 -52.45
CA ALA A 379 -1.38 -40.79 -52.73
C ALA A 379 -2.10 -39.59 -53.42
N ALA A 380 -1.65 -38.34 -53.19
CA ALA A 380 -1.75 -37.20 -54.14
C ALA A 380 -0.96 -35.98 -53.60
N GLU A 381 -0.55 -35.06 -54.49
CA GLU A 381 0.27 -33.87 -54.18
C GLU A 381 -0.55 -32.57 -54.09
N ALA A 382 -0.15 -31.64 -53.21
CA ALA A 382 -0.29 -30.19 -53.40
C ALA A 382 0.61 -29.41 -52.39
N THR A 383 1.12 -28.25 -52.80
CA THR A 383 2.01 -27.38 -52.00
C THR A 383 1.28 -26.20 -51.35
N ALA A 384 1.55 -25.91 -50.08
CA ALA A 384 1.53 -24.55 -49.50
C ALA A 384 2.26 -24.54 -48.14
N GLU A 385 3.00 -23.46 -47.84
CA GLU A 385 3.46 -23.15 -46.48
C GLU A 385 2.37 -22.38 -45.72
N ALA A 386 2.10 -22.78 -44.48
CA ALA A 386 1.31 -22.01 -43.52
C ALA A 386 1.69 -22.43 -42.08
N GLU A 387 1.61 -21.48 -41.14
CA GLU A 387 1.99 -21.69 -39.74
C GLU A 387 0.98 -22.59 -38.99
N PRO A 388 1.43 -23.56 -38.18
CA PRO A 388 0.54 -24.32 -37.31
C PRO A 388 0.32 -23.60 -35.97
N ALA A 389 -0.88 -23.07 -35.77
CA ALA A 389 -1.37 -22.76 -34.43
C ALA A 389 -1.48 -24.07 -33.61
N LEU A 390 -1.09 -24.04 -32.34
CA LEU A 390 -1.25 -25.18 -31.42
C LEU A 390 -2.44 -24.96 -30.49
N THR A 391 -3.31 -25.97 -30.43
CA THR A 391 -4.55 -25.99 -29.64
C THR A 391 -4.33 -26.49 -28.23
N GLU A 392 -5.06 -25.92 -27.28
CA GLU A 392 -5.33 -26.46 -25.94
C GLU A 392 -6.19 -27.75 -26.06
N ALA A 393 -6.37 -28.64 -25.07
CA ALA A 393 -5.99 -28.71 -23.64
C ALA A 393 -5.66 -30.20 -23.28
N PRO A 394 -5.60 -30.68 -22.00
CA PRO A 394 -6.77 -30.74 -21.11
C PRO A 394 -6.53 -30.47 -19.60
N VAL A 395 -7.24 -29.47 -19.08
CA VAL A 395 -8.27 -29.47 -18.00
C VAL A 395 -8.37 -30.56 -16.89
N GLU A 396 -7.53 -31.60 -16.77
CA GLU A 396 -7.66 -32.58 -15.67
C GLU A 396 -7.15 -32.07 -14.30
N GLU A 397 -6.19 -31.13 -14.29
CA GLU A 397 -5.53 -30.69 -13.04
C GLU A 397 -6.43 -29.77 -12.18
N SER A 398 -7.41 -29.07 -12.79
CA SER A 398 -8.24 -28.07 -12.11
C SER A 398 -9.41 -28.62 -11.29
N MET A 399 -9.84 -29.87 -11.51
CA MET A 399 -10.95 -30.45 -10.72
C MET A 399 -10.47 -30.95 -9.35
N ALA A 400 -9.30 -31.60 -9.30
CA ALA A 400 -8.73 -32.11 -8.06
C ALA A 400 -8.30 -31.00 -7.07
N GLU A 401 -8.05 -29.78 -7.56
CA GLU A 401 -7.74 -28.61 -6.72
C GLU A 401 -9.02 -27.91 -6.21
N ALA A 402 -10.19 -28.17 -6.81
CA ALA A 402 -11.48 -27.65 -6.35
C ALA A 402 -12.11 -28.51 -5.24
N GLU A 403 -12.16 -29.84 -5.40
CA GLU A 403 -12.71 -30.75 -4.37
C GLU A 403 -11.96 -30.61 -3.04
N LEU A 404 -10.63 -30.44 -3.08
CA LEU A 404 -9.76 -30.23 -1.91
C LEU A 404 -9.95 -28.86 -1.23
N ALA A 405 -10.61 -27.89 -1.88
CA ALA A 405 -11.01 -26.63 -1.26
C ALA A 405 -12.38 -26.75 -0.58
N GLU A 406 -13.33 -27.47 -1.19
CA GLU A 406 -14.69 -27.66 -0.67
C GLU A 406 -14.70 -28.51 0.62
N GLU A 407 -13.92 -29.60 0.68
CA GLU A 407 -13.72 -30.38 1.93
C GLU A 407 -13.15 -29.51 3.08
N ALA A 408 -12.30 -28.53 2.75
CA ALA A 408 -11.65 -27.68 3.75
C ALA A 408 -12.58 -26.59 4.32
N GLU A 409 -13.59 -26.17 3.56
CA GLU A 409 -14.59 -25.19 4.02
C GLU A 409 -15.72 -25.88 4.80
N ALA A 410 -16.14 -27.09 4.38
CA ALA A 410 -17.09 -27.91 5.13
C ALA A 410 -16.60 -28.26 6.56
N ALA A 411 -15.33 -28.63 6.70
CA ALA A 411 -14.72 -28.99 7.99
C ALA A 411 -14.63 -27.83 9.01
N LEU A 412 -14.90 -26.59 8.59
CA LEU A 412 -14.96 -25.41 9.47
C LEU A 412 -16.38 -25.05 9.91
N ALA A 413 -17.42 -25.62 9.29
CA ALA A 413 -18.82 -25.32 9.60
C ALA A 413 -19.40 -26.18 10.74
N GLU A 414 -18.87 -27.40 10.97
CA GLU A 414 -19.44 -28.35 11.93
C GLU A 414 -19.02 -28.11 13.40
N SER A 415 -18.11 -27.17 13.68
CA SER A 415 -17.47 -27.04 15.01
C SER A 415 -17.99 -25.88 15.88
N SER A 416 -19.24 -25.42 15.71
CA SER A 416 -19.75 -24.24 16.44
C SER A 416 -21.22 -24.30 16.88
N VAL A 417 -21.59 -25.32 17.68
CA VAL A 417 -22.80 -25.28 18.53
C VAL A 417 -22.50 -25.99 19.86
N ASP A 418 -22.52 -25.25 20.98
CA ASP A 418 -23.28 -25.61 22.20
C ASP A 418 -23.30 -24.43 23.20
N GLU A 419 -24.49 -24.00 23.61
CA GLU A 419 -24.74 -23.08 24.73
C GLU A 419 -25.76 -23.71 25.69
N PRO A 420 -25.54 -23.67 27.02
CA PRO A 420 -26.59 -23.88 28.00
C PRO A 420 -26.96 -22.56 28.71
N ALA A 421 -28.23 -22.14 28.61
CA ALA A 421 -28.78 -20.95 29.27
C ALA A 421 -29.43 -21.26 30.64
N VAL A 422 -29.46 -20.28 31.57
CA VAL A 422 -30.25 -20.35 32.81
C VAL A 422 -30.88 -18.98 33.18
N GLU A 423 -32.17 -18.86 32.85
CA GLU A 423 -33.32 -18.30 33.60
C GLU A 423 -33.21 -17.17 34.67
N GLU A 424 -33.98 -16.10 34.42
CA GLU A 424 -34.66 -15.11 35.31
C GLU A 424 -33.90 -14.07 36.20
N ALA A 425 -34.68 -13.08 36.67
CA ALA A 425 -34.27 -11.75 37.21
C ALA A 425 -34.90 -11.49 38.62
N PRO A 426 -35.05 -10.27 39.23
CA PRO A 426 -35.48 -8.98 38.65
C PRO A 426 -34.88 -7.64 39.20
N ALA A 427 -35.19 -6.55 38.48
CA ALA A 427 -35.49 -5.16 38.91
C ALA A 427 -34.59 -4.33 39.87
N GLU A 428 -34.22 -3.11 39.44
CA GLU A 428 -34.67 -1.86 40.10
C GLU A 428 -34.69 -0.64 39.13
N GLU A 429 -35.35 0.45 39.53
CA GLU A 429 -35.74 1.62 38.71
C GLU A 429 -34.61 2.68 38.56
N THR A 430 -34.51 3.46 37.48
CA THR A 430 -35.13 4.80 37.28
C THR A 430 -34.48 5.47 36.04
N SER A 431 -35.04 6.44 35.30
CA SER A 431 -36.40 7.04 35.21
C SER A 431 -36.61 7.80 33.88
N LYS A 432 -37.87 8.09 33.54
CA LYS A 432 -38.45 8.88 32.40
C LYS A 432 -37.78 10.26 32.12
N ALA A 433 -38.02 10.96 30.99
CA ALA A 433 -39.12 10.93 29.98
C ALA A 433 -38.57 11.20 28.53
N GLU A 434 -39.22 10.90 27.40
CA GLU A 434 -40.60 11.26 26.92
C GLU A 434 -40.83 12.79 26.84
N VAL A 435 -41.41 13.39 25.79
CA VAL A 435 -42.63 13.08 24.99
C VAL A 435 -42.30 13.33 23.50
N ALA A 436 -42.58 12.45 22.53
CA ALA A 436 -43.84 12.28 21.77
C ALA A 436 -44.45 13.61 21.20
N GLU A 437 -45.22 13.69 20.10
CA GLU A 437 -45.62 12.85 18.95
C GLU A 437 -46.92 13.50 18.44
N ALA A 438 -47.06 13.78 17.13
CA ALA A 438 -48.35 13.98 16.44
C ALA A 438 -48.15 14.11 14.92
N GLU A 439 -49.04 13.50 14.14
CA GLU A 439 -49.09 13.60 12.67
C GLU A 439 -49.93 14.81 12.18
N GLN A 440 -49.76 15.20 10.90
CA GLN A 440 -50.89 15.37 9.98
C GLN A 440 -50.45 15.50 8.51
N LEU A 441 -51.26 14.94 7.58
CA LEU A 441 -51.23 15.22 6.13
C LEU A 441 -52.13 16.45 5.85
N GLU A 442 -51.95 17.23 4.78
CA GLU A 442 -52.49 16.99 3.42
C GLU A 442 -52.16 18.19 2.47
N ALA A 443 -52.53 18.02 1.18
CA ALA A 443 -52.81 19.04 0.16
C ALA A 443 -51.64 19.81 -0.51
N GLU A 444 -51.46 19.49 -1.80
CA GLU A 444 -50.96 20.44 -2.81
C GLU A 444 -51.99 21.56 -3.08
N PRO A 445 -51.56 22.66 -3.72
CA PRO A 445 -52.15 22.93 -5.04
C PRO A 445 -51.12 23.29 -6.12
N ALA A 446 -51.47 23.02 -7.37
CA ALA A 446 -50.62 23.23 -8.55
C ALA A 446 -50.95 24.52 -9.34
N LEU A 447 -50.10 24.80 -10.35
CA LEU A 447 -50.23 25.78 -11.44
C LEU A 447 -50.01 27.27 -11.10
N GLN A 448 -48.88 27.81 -11.58
CA GLN A 448 -48.84 28.55 -12.85
C GLN A 448 -47.38 28.73 -13.34
N GLU A 449 -47.18 28.87 -14.66
CA GLU A 449 -45.85 28.93 -15.31
C GLU A 449 -45.54 30.32 -15.88
N ALA A 450 -44.25 30.50 -16.24
CA ALA A 450 -43.69 31.49 -17.18
C ALA A 450 -43.43 32.93 -16.64
N PRO A 451 -42.53 33.71 -17.28
CA PRO A 451 -41.10 33.40 -17.48
C PRO A 451 -40.19 34.63 -17.18
N VAL A 452 -38.98 34.68 -17.78
CA VAL A 452 -37.97 35.78 -17.82
C VAL A 452 -37.32 36.16 -16.45
N GLU A 453 -36.06 36.62 -16.34
CA GLU A 453 -35.02 37.01 -17.32
C GLU A 453 -33.64 36.40 -16.97
N GLU A 454 -32.89 35.90 -17.97
CA GLU A 454 -31.43 35.65 -17.83
C GLU A 454 -30.69 35.64 -19.18
N SER A 455 -31.36 35.25 -20.28
CA SER A 455 -30.76 35.07 -21.62
C SER A 455 -30.47 36.35 -22.43
N MET A 456 -30.56 37.54 -21.84
CA MET A 456 -30.23 38.81 -22.53
C MET A 456 -28.76 39.20 -22.35
N ALA A 457 -28.17 38.89 -21.18
CA ALA A 457 -26.82 39.34 -20.84
C ALA A 457 -25.69 38.65 -21.64
N GLU A 458 -25.91 37.42 -22.12
CA GLU A 458 -24.96 36.71 -22.99
C GLU A 458 -25.03 37.15 -24.47
N ALA A 459 -26.07 37.91 -24.86
CA ALA A 459 -26.24 38.38 -26.23
C ALA A 459 -25.47 39.69 -26.51
N GLU A 460 -25.66 40.73 -25.68
CA GLU A 460 -24.94 42.01 -25.83
C GLU A 460 -23.42 41.84 -25.74
N LEU A 461 -22.96 40.97 -24.84
CA LEU A 461 -21.53 40.68 -24.62
C LEU A 461 -20.87 39.90 -25.78
N ALA A 462 -21.65 39.35 -26.72
CA ALA A 462 -21.14 38.78 -27.96
C ALA A 462 -21.03 39.83 -29.08
N GLU A 463 -21.97 40.77 -29.16
CA GLU A 463 -21.99 41.82 -30.19
C GLU A 463 -20.87 42.86 -30.00
N GLU A 464 -20.52 43.19 -28.75
CA GLU A 464 -19.33 44.00 -28.43
C GLU A 464 -18.00 43.28 -28.78
N ALA A 465 -18.00 41.95 -28.88
CA ALA A 465 -16.78 41.18 -29.19
C ALA A 465 -16.50 41.07 -30.71
N GLU A 466 -17.53 40.92 -31.55
CA GLU A 466 -17.34 40.93 -33.02
C GLU A 466 -17.00 42.32 -33.56
N THR A 467 -17.61 43.37 -33.01
CA THR A 467 -17.34 44.76 -33.41
C THR A 467 -15.90 45.18 -33.11
N ALA A 468 -15.34 44.79 -31.96
CA ALA A 468 -13.95 45.06 -31.60
C ALA A 468 -12.91 44.35 -32.50
N LEU A 469 -13.25 43.21 -33.12
CA LEU A 469 -12.35 42.55 -34.08
C LEU A 469 -12.33 43.28 -35.43
N ALA A 470 -13.46 43.82 -35.88
CA ALA A 470 -13.63 44.40 -37.21
C ALA A 470 -12.75 45.66 -37.45
N GLU A 471 -12.56 46.51 -36.43
CA GLU A 471 -11.75 47.73 -36.56
C GLU A 471 -10.23 47.48 -36.60
N SER A 472 -9.76 46.27 -36.28
CA SER A 472 -8.33 45.95 -36.19
C SER A 472 -7.64 45.56 -37.51
N THR A 473 -8.40 45.46 -38.61
CA THR A 473 -7.96 44.73 -39.83
C THR A 473 -7.75 45.61 -41.07
N VAL A 474 -7.48 46.91 -40.90
CA VAL A 474 -7.33 47.87 -42.02
C VAL A 474 -6.08 48.75 -41.89
N GLU A 475 -4.89 48.14 -41.99
CA GLU A 475 -3.66 48.87 -42.35
C GLU A 475 -2.64 47.98 -43.07
N GLU A 476 -2.83 47.74 -44.38
CA GLU A 476 -1.81 47.18 -45.28
C GLU A 476 -1.16 48.30 -46.12
N PRO A 477 0.17 48.49 -46.07
CA PRO A 477 0.88 49.41 -46.95
C PRO A 477 1.19 48.74 -48.30
N THR A 478 0.89 49.41 -49.40
CA THR A 478 1.19 48.93 -50.76
C THR A 478 2.68 49.05 -51.10
N ALA A 479 3.27 47.96 -51.60
CA ALA A 479 4.61 47.92 -52.17
C ALA A 479 4.61 47.04 -53.43
N GLU A 480 4.66 47.66 -54.61
CA GLU A 480 4.68 46.98 -55.91
C GLU A 480 6.12 46.89 -56.45
N GLU A 481 6.48 45.79 -57.11
CA GLU A 481 7.85 45.51 -57.56
C GLU A 481 8.31 46.40 -58.73
N GLY A 482 9.54 46.91 -58.64
CA GLY A 482 10.24 47.58 -59.74
C GLY A 482 11.55 46.88 -60.07
N ALA A 483 11.66 46.27 -61.25
CA ALA A 483 12.75 45.36 -61.61
C ALA A 483 14.05 46.05 -62.07
N ALA A 484 15.20 45.51 -61.66
CA ALA A 484 16.49 45.52 -62.38
C ALA A 484 17.45 44.45 -61.81
#